data_AF-A0A4V2PEM8-F1
#
_entry.id   AF-A0A4V2PEM8-F1
#
_cell.length_a   1.000
_cell.length_b   1.000
_cell.length_c   1.000
_cell.angle_alpha   90.00
_cell.angle_beta   90.00
_cell.angle_gamma   90.00
#
_symmetry.space_group_name_H-M   'P 1'
#
loop_
_entity.id
_entity.type
_entity.pdbx_description
1 polymer ?
#
loop_
_entity_poly.entity_id
_entity_poly.type
_entity_poly.pdbx_seq_one_letter_code
_entity_poly.pdbx_strand_id
1 'polypeptide(L)'
;MSQSLHQLVRQADELHKALADTAGSMEQFQYNLTGIQRCADQISSCLRKVGNNKTAALSARDTRKVMEELELAANELQELLSK
;
A
#
# COMPACT_ATOMS: atom_id res chain seq x y z
N MET A 1 -10.32 17.86 -45.06
CA MET A 1 -9.47 18.53 -44.04
C MET A 1 -10.22 18.82 -42.75
N SER A 2 -11.47 19.30 -42.75
CA SER A 2 -12.22 19.54 -41.50
C SER A 2 -12.50 18.25 -40.71
N GLN A 3 -12.90 17.16 -41.37
CA GLN A 3 -13.13 15.87 -40.71
C GLN A 3 -11.90 15.29 -40.02
N SER A 4 -10.72 15.38 -40.63
CA SER A 4 -9.47 14.91 -40.03
C SER A 4 -9.06 15.75 -38.82
N LEU A 5 -9.37 17.05 -38.83
CA LEU A 5 -9.08 17.95 -37.72
C LEU A 5 -10.01 17.71 -36.53
N HIS A 6 -11.31 17.48 -36.79
CA HIS A 6 -12.26 17.08 -35.73
C HIS A 6 -11.94 15.70 -35.13
N GLN A 7 -11.50 14.74 -35.96
CA GLN A 7 -11.04 13.44 -35.45
C GLN A 7 -9.80 13.58 -34.58
N LEU A 8 -8.83 14.40 -34.99
CA LEU A 8 -7.62 14.65 -34.20
C LEU A 8 -7.93 15.31 -32.86
N VAL A 9 -8.83 16.30 -32.83
CA VAL A 9 -9.28 16.94 -31.57
C VAL A 9 -9.93 15.91 -30.64
N ARG A 10 -10.81 15.05 -31.18
CA ARG A 10 -11.44 13.99 -30.39
C ARG A 10 -10.42 13.00 -29.82
N GLN A 11 -9.44 12.59 -30.62
CA GLN A 11 -8.37 11.69 -30.17
C GLN A 11 -7.50 12.35 -29.08
N ALA A 12 -7.24 13.65 -29.19
CA ALA A 12 -6.53 14.40 -28.15
C ALA A 12 -7.33 14.46 -26.84
N ASP A 13 -8.65 14.67 -26.91
CA ASP A 13 -9.52 14.66 -25.73
C ASP A 13 -9.58 13.28 -25.07
N GLU A 14 -9.66 12.20 -25.87
CA GLU A 14 -9.63 10.82 -25.39
C GLU A 14 -8.29 10.50 -24.71
N LEU A 15 -7.16 10.92 -25.31
CA LEU A 15 -5.84 10.78 -24.71
C LEU A 15 -5.71 11.55 -23.40
N HIS A 16 -6.21 12.79 -23.35
CA HIS A 16 -6.17 13.59 -22.13
C HIS A 16 -6.92 12.90 -20.99
N LYS A 17 -8.11 12.36 -21.27
CA LYS A 17 -8.89 11.62 -20.26
C LYS A 17 -8.14 10.38 -19.78
N ALA A 18 -7.59 9.58 -20.70
CA ALA A 18 -6.81 8.41 -20.34
C ALA A 18 -5.57 8.76 -19.49
N LEU A 19 -4.90 9.87 -19.78
CA LEU A 19 -3.77 10.35 -18.98
C LEU A 19 -4.20 10.79 -17.57
N ALA A 20 -5.34 11.48 -17.45
CA ALA A 20 -5.88 11.89 -16.15
C ALA A 20 -6.26 10.66 -15.29
N ASP A 21 -6.94 9.67 -15.90
CA ASP A 21 -7.33 8.43 -15.21
C ASP A 21 -6.09 7.62 -14.78
N THR A 22 -5.06 7.58 -15.64
CA THR A 22 -3.78 6.92 -15.33
C THR A 22 -3.07 7.61 -14.18
N ALA A 23 -3.02 8.95 -14.19
CA ALA A 23 -2.39 9.71 -13.11
C ALA A 23 -3.08 9.45 -11.75
N GLY A 24 -4.42 9.47 -11.71
CA GLY A 24 -5.16 9.12 -10.50
C GLY A 24 -4.91 7.68 -10.03
N SER A 25 -4.82 6.72 -10.97
CA SER A 25 -4.49 5.33 -10.64
C SER A 25 -3.08 5.19 -10.07
N MET A 26 -2.11 5.95 -10.59
CA MET A 26 -0.73 5.96 -10.08
C MET A 26 -0.64 6.55 -8.67
N GLU A 27 -1.41 7.61 -8.38
CA GLU A 27 -1.48 8.18 -7.02
C GLU A 27 -2.00 7.15 -6.01
N GLN A 28 -3.08 6.45 -6.36
CA GLN A 28 -3.63 5.38 -5.50
C GLN A 28 -2.63 4.23 -5.32
N PHE A 29 -1.93 3.83 -6.38
CA PHE A 29 -0.88 2.81 -6.31
C PHE A 29 0.26 3.24 -5.39
N GLN A 30 0.72 4.48 -5.48
CA GLN A 30 1.78 5.02 -4.62
C GLN A 30 1.36 5.08 -3.15
N TYR A 31 0.10 5.43 -2.88
CA TYR A 31 -0.48 5.37 -1.55
C TYR A 31 -0.47 3.93 -1.00
N ASN A 32 -0.97 2.96 -1.77
CA ASN A 32 -0.99 1.56 -1.36
C ASN A 32 0.43 1.03 -1.10
N LEU A 33 1.39 1.35 -1.97
CA LEU A 33 2.79 0.93 -1.83
C LEU A 33 3.44 1.49 -0.56
N THR A 34 3.17 2.76 -0.23
CA THR A 34 3.63 3.38 1.02
C THR A 34 3.03 2.69 2.25
N GLY A 35 1.74 2.34 2.19
CA GLY A 35 1.08 1.57 3.24
C GLY A 35 1.68 0.18 3.42
N ILE A 36 1.90 -0.55 2.33
CA ILE A 36 2.50 -1.88 2.32
C ILE A 36 3.88 -1.86 3.00
N GLN A 37 4.70 -0.85 2.68
CA GLN A 37 6.02 -0.72 3.26
C GLN A 37 5.96 -0.45 4.77
N ARG A 38 5.04 0.40 5.22
CA ARG A 38 4.79 0.63 6.66
C ARG A 38 4.38 -0.67 7.37
N CYS A 39 3.46 -1.45 6.80
CA CYS A 39 3.04 -2.73 7.38
C CYS A 39 4.23 -3.71 7.48
N ALA A 40 5.05 -3.79 6.43
CA ALA A 40 6.25 -4.64 6.43
C ALA A 40 7.24 -4.25 7.55
N ASP A 41 7.47 -2.95 7.76
CA ASP A 41 8.33 -2.45 8.85
C ASP A 41 7.75 -2.78 10.23
N GLN A 42 6.45 -2.63 10.42
CA GLN A 42 5.76 -2.98 11.67
C GLN A 42 5.83 -4.48 11.96
N ILE A 43 5.58 -5.32 10.96
CA ILE A 43 5.73 -6.78 11.05
C ILE A 43 7.16 -7.14 11.46
N SER A 44 8.16 -6.58 10.78
CA SER A 44 9.58 -6.79 11.10
C SER A 44 9.90 -6.38 12.53
N SER A 45 9.38 -5.24 12.99
CA SER A 45 9.55 -4.80 14.37
C SER A 45 8.91 -5.76 15.38
N CYS A 46 7.71 -6.26 15.11
CA CYS A 46 7.03 -7.21 16.00
C CYS A 46 7.81 -8.52 16.09
N LEU A 47 8.27 -9.04 14.96
CA LEU A 47 9.11 -10.23 14.90
C LEU A 47 10.42 -10.04 15.65
N ARG A 48 11.05 -8.87 15.56
CA ARG A 48 12.24 -8.55 16.37
C ARG A 48 11.92 -8.50 17.87
N LYS A 49 10.80 -7.89 18.28
CA LYS A 49 10.38 -7.85 19.69
C LYS A 49 10.20 -9.27 20.26
N VAL A 50 9.52 -10.15 19.52
CA VAL A 50 9.29 -11.56 19.93
C VAL A 50 10.59 -12.38 19.86
N GLY A 51 11.39 -12.19 18.82
CA GLY A 51 12.60 -12.97 18.52
C GLY A 51 13.85 -12.55 19.30
N ASN A 52 13.96 -11.29 19.77
CA ASN A 52 15.06 -10.82 20.63
C ASN A 52 14.90 -11.34 22.07
N ASN A 53 14.94 -12.66 22.22
CA ASN A 53 14.93 -13.38 23.48
C ASN A 53 16.32 -13.38 24.17
N LYS A 54 17.33 -12.68 23.61
CA LYS A 54 18.71 -12.70 24.10
C LYS A 54 18.96 -11.82 25.34
N THR A 55 18.01 -10.99 25.77
CA THR A 55 18.27 -10.03 26.87
C THR A 55 17.08 -9.76 27.80
N ALA A 56 15.84 -9.98 27.36
CA ALA A 56 14.65 -9.85 28.21
C ALA A 56 13.58 -10.84 27.75
N ALA A 57 13.14 -11.73 28.63
CA ALA A 57 11.94 -12.52 28.38
C ALA A 57 10.73 -11.56 28.41
N LEU A 58 10.05 -11.39 27.28
CA LEU A 58 8.78 -10.67 27.25
C LEU A 58 7.80 -11.35 28.19
N SER A 59 7.04 -10.56 28.97
CA SER A 59 5.96 -11.11 29.76
C SER A 59 4.89 -11.70 28.82
N ALA A 60 4.14 -12.69 29.28
CA ALA A 60 3.04 -13.26 28.48
C ALA A 60 2.01 -12.20 28.05
N ARG A 61 1.83 -11.13 28.84
CA ARG A 61 0.98 -9.99 28.51
C ARG A 61 1.55 -9.17 27.36
N ASP A 62 2.86 -8.90 27.37
CA ASP A 62 3.50 -8.10 26.33
C ASP A 62 3.63 -8.89 25.02
N THR A 63 3.87 -10.20 25.11
CA THR A 63 3.82 -11.09 23.94
C THR A 63 2.46 -11.05 23.27
N ARG A 64 1.34 -11.12 24.02
CA ARG A 64 0.00 -11.00 23.44
C ARG A 64 -0.21 -9.68 22.71
N LYS A 65 0.20 -8.56 23.31
CA LYS A 65 0.12 -7.24 22.66
C LYS A 65 0.92 -7.17 21.36
N VAL A 66 2.14 -7.70 21.36
CA VAL A 66 2.98 -7.72 20.14
C VAL A 66 2.36 -8.61 19.06
N MET A 67 1.71 -9.71 19.45
CA MET A 67 0.98 -10.57 18.50
C MET A 67 -0.29 -9.88 17.96
N GLU A 68 -1.02 -9.14 18.78
CA GLU A 68 -2.15 -8.30 18.34
C GLU A 68 -1.69 -7.22 17.36
N GLU A 69 -0.59 -6.51 17.66
CA GLU A 69 0.04 -5.54 16.75
C GLU A 69 0.45 -6.19 15.41
N LEU A 70 1.03 -7.39 15.46
CA LEU A 70 1.43 -8.15 14.28
C LEU A 70 0.23 -8.55 13.42
N GLU A 71 -0.85 -9.04 14.04
CA GLU A 71 -2.07 -9.45 13.35
C GLU A 71 -2.75 -8.26 12.66
N LEU A 72 -2.85 -7.12 13.35
CA LEU A 72 -3.38 -5.89 12.77
C LEU A 72 -2.58 -5.44 11.54
N ALA A 73 -1.24 -5.42 11.64
CA ALA A 73 -0.37 -5.05 10.52
C ALA A 73 -0.48 -6.03 9.34
N ALA A 74 -0.64 -7.33 9.61
CA ALA A 74 -0.83 -8.35 8.59
C ALA A 74 -2.19 -8.22 7.89
N ASN A 75 -3.25 -7.92 8.63
CA ASN A 75 -4.58 -7.69 8.06
C ASN A 75 -4.61 -6.41 7.21
N GLU A 76 -4.02 -5.33 7.70
CA GLU A 76 -3.89 -4.08 6.91
C GLU A 76 -3.09 -4.31 5.61
N LEU A 77 -2.01 -5.09 5.67
CA LEU A 77 -1.24 -5.48 4.49
C LEU A 77 -2.09 -6.24 3.47
N GLN A 78 -2.92 -7.19 3.92
CA GLN A 78 -3.82 -7.93 3.02
C GLN A 78 -4.85 -7.02 2.37
N GLU A 79 -5.43 -6.08 3.13
CA GLU A 79 -6.37 -5.10 2.58
C GLU A 79 -5.72 -4.23 1.50
N LEU A 80 -4.50 -3.74 1.75
CA LEU A 80 -3.77 -2.90 0.79
C LEU A 80 -3.35 -3.64 -0.48
N LEU A 81 -3.10 -4.96 -0.39
CA LEU A 81 -2.78 -5.80 -1.56
C LEU A 81 -4.02 -6.22 -2.36
N SER A 82 -5.20 -6.20 -1.74
CA SER A 82 -6.48 -6.56 -2.37
C SER A 82 -7.15 -5.41 -3.12
N LYS A 83 -6.65 -4.18 -2.96
CA LYS A 83 -7.17 -2.93 -3.54
C LYS A 83 -6.29 -2.43 -4.68
#